data_AF-A0A6N9T930-F1
#
_entry.id   AF-A0A6N9T930-F1
#
_cell.length_a   1.000
_cell.length_b   1.000
_cell.length_c   1.000
_cell.angle_alpha   90.00
_cell.angle_beta   90.00
_cell.angle_gamma   90.00
#
_symmetry.space_group_name_H-M   'P 1'
#
loop_
_entity.id
_entity.type
_entity.pdbx_description
1 polymer ?
#
loop_
_entity_poly.entity_id
_entity_poly.type
_entity_poly.pdbx_seq_one_letter_code
_entity_poly.pdbx_strand_id
1 'polypeptide(L)' 'MSYHGKYKLPFDILYDAKLSRIEKAHMLKQWRDDKMDYMRASCEGMVGEDRPDLLTKINIALTAV' A
#
# COMPACT_ATOMS: atom_id res chain seq x y z
N MET A 1 -2.05 0.55 13.72
CA MET A 1 -3.31 0.51 12.96
C MET A 1 -3.07 -0.27 11.69
N SER A 2 -3.84 -1.32 11.43
CA SER A 2 -3.71 -2.10 10.20
C SER A 2 -4.53 -1.45 9.08
N TYR A 3 -3.99 -1.39 7.86
CA TYR A 3 -4.71 -0.84 6.70
C TYR A 3 -5.75 -1.82 6.12
N HIS A 4 -5.64 -3.11 6.47
CA HIS A 4 -6.50 -4.18 5.98
C HIS A 4 -7.99 -3.94 6.26
N GLY A 5 -8.81 -4.05 5.20
CA GLY A 5 -10.26 -4.00 5.26
C GLY A 5 -10.86 -2.59 5.37
N LYS A 6 -10.08 -1.59 5.79
CA LYS A 6 -10.54 -0.20 5.96
C LYS A 6 -10.32 0.66 4.71
N TYR A 7 -9.25 0.40 3.96
CA TYR A 7 -8.88 1.19 2.79
C TYR A 7 -8.76 0.30 1.56
N LYS A 8 -9.36 0.74 0.45
CA LYS A 8 -9.30 0.02 -0.84
C LYS A 8 -8.13 0.52 -1.68
N LEU A 9 -7.79 1.80 -1.54
CA LEU A 9 -6.72 2.46 -2.25
C LEU A 9 -5.71 3.09 -1.27
N PRO A 10 -4.42 3.14 -1.62
CA PRO A 10 -3.40 3.84 -0.82
C PRO A 10 -3.75 5.32 -0.61
N PHE A 11 -4.40 5.93 -1.59
CA PHE A 11 -4.89 7.31 -1.51
C PHE A 11 -5.94 7.51 -0.42
N ASP A 12 -6.73 6.50 -0.08
CA ASP A 12 -7.73 6.63 0.99
C ASP A 12 -7.05 6.88 2.35
N ILE A 13 -5.82 6.37 2.54
CA ILE A 13 -5.01 6.62 3.74
C ILE A 13 -4.49 8.06 3.73
N LEU A 14 -4.09 8.58 2.57
CA LEU A 14 -3.65 9.97 2.42
C LEU A 14 -4.76 10.96 2.76
N TYR A 15 -5.99 10.70 2.30
CA TYR A 15 -7.13 11.58 2.52
C TYR A 15 -7.79 11.41 3.90
N ASP A 16 -7.38 10.43 4.70
CA ASP A 16 -7.93 10.27 6.05
C ASP A 16 -7.42 11.37 6.98
N ALA A 17 -8.29 12.32 7.31
CA ALA A 17 -7.99 13.43 8.22
C ALA A 17 -7.84 12.99 9.70
N LYS A 18 -8.25 11.77 10.04
CA LYS A 18 -8.10 11.22 11.40
C LYS A 18 -6.72 10.63 11.66
N LEU A 19 -5.91 10.44 10.62
CA LEU A 19 -4.55 9.90 10.73
C LEU A 19 -3.54 11.04 10.73
N SER A 20 -2.58 10.98 11.65
CA SER A 20 -1.40 11.82 11.61
C SER A 20 -0.48 11.44 10.45
N ARG A 21 0.40 12.37 10.06
CA ARG A 21 1.40 12.15 8.99
C ARG A 21 2.23 10.88 9.22
N ILE A 22 2.62 10.64 10.47
CA ILE A 22 3.42 9.47 10.88
C ILE A 22 2.62 8.18 10.71
N GLU A 23 1.34 8.17 11.13
CA GLU A 23 0.47 7.01 10.98
C GLU A 23 0.21 6.69 9.51
N LYS A 24 0.00 7.71 8.67
CA LYS A 24 -0.14 7.54 7.21
C LYS A 24 1.09 6.89 6.60
N ALA A 25 2.29 7.41 6.92
CA ALA A 25 3.55 6.84 6.46
C ALA A 25 3.72 5.38 6.90
N HIS A 26 3.40 5.09 8.17
CA HIS A 26 3.52 3.74 8.72
C HIS A 26 2.58 2.75 8.02
N MET A 27 1.32 3.13 7.82
CA MET A 27 0.32 2.26 7.17
C MET A 27 0.63 2.03 5.70
N LEU A 28 1.06 3.06 4.96
CA LEU A 28 1.46 2.92 3.55
C LEU A 28 2.72 2.08 3.40
N LYS A 29 3.70 2.23 4.30
CA LYS A 29 4.92 1.42 4.28
C LYS A 29 4.63 -0.05 4.54
N GLN A 30 3.78 -0.33 5.54
CA GLN A 30 3.32 -1.68 5.83
C GLN A 30 2.59 -2.30 4.62
N TRP A 31 1.72 -1.53 3.95
CA TRP A 31 1.03 -2.00 2.74
C TRP A 31 2.00 -2.29 1.59
N ARG A 32 3.04 -1.47 1.42
CA ARG A 32 4.08 -1.72 0.42
C ARG A 32 4.81 -3.02 0.71
N ASP A 33 5.24 -3.22 1.95
CA ASP A 33 6.04 -4.37 2.34
C ASP A 33 5.21 -5.66 2.25
N ASP A 34 3.94 -5.65 2.68
CA ASP A 34 3.02 -6.78 2.51
C ASP A 34 2.76 -7.09 1.02
N LYS A 35 2.69 -6.07 0.15
CA LYS A 35 2.56 -6.30 -1.30
C LYS A 35 3.84 -6.87 -1.90
N MET A 36 5.01 -6.42 -1.46
CA MET A 36 6.30 -6.97 -1.88
C MET A 36 6.45 -8.43 -1.42
N ASP A 37 6.05 -8.74 -0.20
CA ASP A 37 6.07 -10.11 0.32
C ASP A 37 5.05 -11.00 -0.38
N TYR A 38 3.85 -10.49 -0.65
CA TYR A 38 2.87 -11.18 -1.50
C TYR A 38 3.43 -11.41 -2.91
N MET A 39 4.11 -10.42 -3.51
CA MET A 39 4.73 -10.58 -4.84
C MET A 39 5.85 -11.62 -4.82
N ARG A 40 6.70 -11.63 -3.78
CA ARG A 40 7.75 -12.64 -3.59
C ARG A 40 7.16 -14.04 -3.42
N ALA A 41 6.13 -14.19 -2.60
CA ALA A 41 5.41 -15.44 -2.42
C ALA A 41 4.67 -15.88 -3.70
N SER A 42 4.13 -14.92 -4.46
CA SER A 42 3.39 -15.17 -5.72
C SER A 42 4.29 -15.30 -6.94
N CYS A 43 5.60 -15.10 -6.82
CA CYS A 43 6.55 -15.34 -7.92
C CYS A 43 6.71 -16.85 -8.24
N GLU A 44 6.13 -17.75 -7.45
CA GLU A 44 5.96 -19.16 -7.83
C GLU A 44 4.76 -19.39 -8.78
N GLY A 45 3.93 -18.38 -9.08
CA GLY A 45 2.76 -18.60 -9.95
C GLY A 45 2.06 -17.32 -10.43
N MET A 46 2.10 -17.13 -11.74
CA MET A 46 1.26 -16.25 -12.56
C MET A 46 1.54 -14.73 -12.49
N VAL A 47 2.01 -14.22 -13.62
CA VAL A 47 2.13 -12.80 -13.98
C VAL A 47 0.73 -12.23 -14.18
N GLY A 48 0.23 -11.46 -13.21
CA GLY A 48 -1.00 -10.67 -13.36
C GLY A 48 -0.66 -9.19 -13.55
N GLU A 49 -1.13 -8.59 -14.65
CA GLU A 49 -0.88 -7.19 -15.06
C GLU A 49 -1.30 -6.13 -14.03
N ASP A 50 -2.22 -6.43 -13.11
CA ASP A 50 -2.68 -5.49 -12.07
C ASP A 50 -1.69 -5.24 -10.91
N ARG A 51 -0.61 -6.04 -10.79
CA ARG A 51 0.33 -5.98 -9.65
C ARG A 51 1.25 -4.75 -9.59
N PRO A 52 1.91 -4.31 -10.68
CA PRO A 52 2.82 -3.16 -10.63
C PRO A 52 2.10 -1.83 -10.38
N ASP A 53 0.84 -1.71 -10.81
CA ASP A 53 0.05 -0.49 -10.72
C ASP A 53 -0.23 -0.10 -9.26
N LEU A 54 -0.56 -1.07 -8.41
CA LEU A 54 -0.84 -0.83 -7.00
C LEU A 54 0.42 -0.45 -6.22
N LEU A 55 1.55 -1.14 -6.47
CA LEU A 55 2.82 -0.81 -5.81
C LEU A 55 3.28 0.61 -6.17
N THR A 56 3.07 1.01 -7.42
CA THR A 56 3.34 2.36 -7.91
C THR A 56 2.46 3.39 -7.18
N LYS A 57 1.16 3.12 -7.03
CA LYS A 57 0.24 3.98 -6.27
C LYS A 57 0.63 4.11 -4.79
N ILE A 58 1.10 3.04 -4.16
CA ILE A 58 1.60 3.08 -2.77
C ILE A 58 2.85 3.96 -2.66
N ASN A 59 3.79 3.82 -3.60
CA ASN A 59 5.02 4.64 -3.59
C ASN A 59 4.72 6.12 -3.83
N ILE A 60 3.84 6.44 -4.79
CA ILE A 60 3.37 7.83 -5.02
C ILE A 60 2.73 8.38 -3.73
N ALA A 61 1.89 7.57 -3.07
CA ALA A 61 1.24 7.99 -1.84
C ALA A 61 2.25 8.25 -0.71
N LEU A 62 3.31 7.44 -0.59
CA LEU A 62 4.39 7.64 0.38
C LEU A 62 5.17 8.94 0.12
N THR A 63 5.39 9.30 -1.14
CA THR A 63 6.08 10.56 -1.49
C THR A 63 5.20 11.78 -1.22
N ALA A 64 3.88 11.63 -1.26
CA ALA A 64 2.91 12.69 -1.01
C ALA A 64 2.54 12.88 0.47
N VAL A 65 2.98 11.99 1.38
CA VAL A 65 2.74 12.09 2.83
C VAL A 65 3.59 13.15 3.49
#